data_AF-A0A0M8X3P6-F1
#
_entry.id   AF-A0A0M8X3P6-F1
#
_cell.length_a   1.000
_cell.length_b   1.000
_cell.length_c   1.000
_cell.angle_alpha   90.00
_cell.angle_beta   90.00
_cell.angle_gamma   90.00
#
_symmetry.space_group_name_H-M   'P 1'
#
loop_
_entity.id
_entity.type
_entity.pdbx_description
1 polymer ?
#
loop_
_entity_poly.entity_id
_entity_poly.type
_entity_poly.pdbx_seq_one_letter_code
_entity_poly.pdbx_strand_id
1 'polypeptide(L)'
;MGRNTRKRRTPLATKAIAASAALALGGGGLIWANFYASAHEENSANQTKSAGAQIATIQCPDVGQKLTDVPDGARQGVDKELANLDKQISEAYTRLASTRQAQAGDASFVDNAILGPLKSKRVAVIDRIGINIRRVGGQAPGNLEQLASCKGMAAEANTNDGQAGGGQNNDGQNNDGQNNEGGQDQGGQDQGGQDQGQDNGGQGQGGNGGQAGNGPAANDFIKIEDVQPNSRNLPNGLAANGDGGSTGTFTTECGTNENENRNSDNVIVAPGVSNGAQHQHDYVGNQSNNAFASDEDLANAQTTCQNQGDKSSYFWPVLRIQDGSNDIDAGQPGGGQDGNVGKIVEPAEAQLKFVGNRTSDVVAMPKALRIITGDAKSTTNGLNNANTSWSCTGFEDRQVTDKYPLCPEGSSVVRTSNFQSCWDGQNIDSANHRTHVDFVEADGSCSNGFKAIPQLQVRLVYDVQAPQINNGQVQNAFAVDSFPEQLHKAITDHNDFINFFDENLMNKMVQCINDGQDCK
;
A
#
# COMPACT_ATOMS: atom_id res chain seq x y z
N MET A 1 -24.62 -45.10 -54.80
CA MET A 1 -24.17 -43.70 -54.91
C MET A 1 -23.60 -43.32 -53.54
N GLY A 2 -22.41 -42.74 -53.35
CA GLY A 2 -21.29 -42.49 -54.26
C GLY A 2 -20.03 -42.04 -53.50
N ARG A 3 -18.88 -42.68 -53.78
CA ARG A 3 -17.46 -42.35 -53.41
C ARG A 3 -17.12 -42.33 -51.89
N ASN A 4 -16.27 -43.22 -51.35
CA ASN A 4 -14.78 -43.33 -51.44
C ASN A 4 -14.05 -42.06 -50.94
N THR A 5 -13.00 -42.09 -50.10
CA THR A 5 -11.87 -43.07 -49.90
C THR A 5 -11.33 -43.06 -48.45
N ARG A 6 -10.93 -44.20 -47.83
CA ARG A 6 -9.53 -44.70 -47.60
C ARG A 6 -8.53 -43.66 -47.03
N LYS A 7 -7.67 -43.92 -46.02
CA LYS A 7 -6.90 -45.16 -45.71
C LYS A 7 -6.17 -45.07 -44.33
N ARG A 8 -6.06 -46.20 -43.59
CA ARG A 8 -4.89 -46.80 -42.84
C ARG A 8 -3.78 -45.89 -42.23
N ARG A 9 -3.06 -46.24 -41.13
CA ARG A 9 -3.10 -47.34 -40.11
C ARG A 9 -2.13 -46.97 -38.94
N THR A 10 -2.44 -47.48 -37.75
CA THR A 10 -1.59 -47.72 -36.55
C THR A 10 -0.35 -48.62 -36.84
N PRO A 11 0.62 -48.91 -35.92
CA PRO A 11 0.51 -48.91 -34.43
C PRO A 11 1.75 -48.57 -33.52
N LEU A 12 1.46 -48.42 -32.21
CA LEU A 12 2.16 -48.93 -30.99
C LEU A 12 3.70 -48.87 -30.84
N ALA A 13 4.16 -48.17 -29.79
CA ALA A 13 4.76 -48.77 -28.56
C ALA A 13 4.81 -47.70 -27.43
N THR A 14 4.15 -47.83 -26.26
CA THR A 14 4.42 -48.76 -25.12
C THR A 14 5.72 -48.37 -24.39
N LYS A 15 5.79 -47.97 -23.10
CA LYS A 15 4.88 -47.95 -21.90
C LYS A 15 5.31 -46.73 -21.01
N ALA A 16 4.42 -46.01 -20.31
CA ALA A 16 3.83 -46.30 -18.97
C ALA A 16 4.90 -46.41 -17.84
N ILE A 17 4.72 -45.94 -16.59
CA ILE A 17 3.55 -45.70 -15.71
C ILE A 17 3.91 -44.47 -14.82
N ALA A 18 3.21 -43.33 -14.89
CA ALA A 18 2.06 -42.92 -14.05
C ALA A 18 2.29 -42.87 -12.52
N ALA A 19 2.12 -41.67 -11.94
CA ALA A 19 1.54 -41.47 -10.61
C ALA A 19 0.80 -40.12 -10.61
N SER A 20 -0.51 -40.16 -10.39
CA SER A 20 -1.41 -39.02 -10.59
C SER A 20 -1.67 -38.26 -9.29
N ALA A 21 -1.72 -36.94 -9.35
CA ALA A 21 -2.61 -36.11 -8.52
C ALA A 21 -2.71 -34.71 -9.13
N ALA A 22 -3.85 -34.39 -9.72
CA ALA A 22 -4.19 -33.02 -10.09
C ALA A 22 -5.54 -32.71 -9.46
N LEU A 23 -5.65 -31.54 -8.80
CA LEU A 23 -6.64 -30.52 -9.16
C LEU A 23 -6.53 -29.25 -8.30
N ALA A 24 -6.92 -28.15 -8.95
CA ALA A 24 -7.41 -26.88 -8.42
C ALA A 24 -6.43 -25.70 -8.20
N LEU A 25 -6.74 -24.62 -8.93
CA LEU A 25 -6.38 -23.20 -8.77
C LEU A 25 -4.97 -22.73 -9.18
N GLY A 26 -4.92 -21.63 -9.96
CA GLY A 26 -3.69 -20.89 -10.31
C GLY A 26 -3.12 -21.19 -11.71
N GLY A 27 -3.83 -20.82 -12.78
CA GLY A 27 -3.33 -20.97 -14.16
C GLY A 27 -2.33 -19.87 -14.55
N GLY A 28 -1.13 -20.26 -14.97
CA GLY A 28 -0.06 -19.35 -15.44
C GLY A 28 0.95 -20.09 -16.31
N GLY A 29 0.48 -20.61 -17.46
CA GLY A 29 1.31 -21.41 -18.37
C GLY A 29 2.28 -20.56 -19.20
N LEU A 30 3.54 -20.99 -19.23
CA LEU A 30 4.65 -20.35 -19.95
C LEU A 30 4.44 -20.34 -21.47
N ILE A 31 4.43 -19.17 -22.12
CA ILE A 31 4.81 -19.03 -23.54
C ILE A 31 5.65 -17.73 -23.74
N TRP A 32 6.99 -17.72 -23.69
CA TRP A 32 7.96 -18.39 -24.57
C TRP A 32 8.21 -17.65 -25.94
N ALA A 33 9.34 -16.90 -26.06
CA ALA A 33 9.99 -16.12 -27.16
C ALA A 33 11.53 -15.87 -26.94
N ASN A 34 12.42 -16.28 -27.87
CA ASN A 34 13.90 -16.40 -27.70
C ASN A 34 14.75 -15.20 -28.19
N PHE A 35 15.94 -14.97 -27.59
CA PHE A 35 17.10 -14.31 -28.24
C PHE A 35 18.46 -14.83 -27.75
N TYR A 36 19.32 -15.25 -28.69
CA TYR A 36 20.75 -15.53 -28.45
C TYR A 36 21.61 -14.30 -28.79
N ALA A 37 22.58 -13.99 -27.94
CA ALA A 37 23.73 -13.14 -28.29
C ALA A 37 24.99 -13.67 -27.57
N SER A 38 25.71 -14.58 -28.23
CA SER A 38 27.01 -15.08 -27.76
C SER A 38 28.11 -14.08 -28.11
N ALA A 39 28.76 -13.50 -27.09
CA ALA A 39 30.06 -12.85 -27.22
C ALA A 39 31.16 -13.89 -26.91
N HIS A 40 32.12 -14.01 -27.84
CA HIS A 40 33.21 -14.98 -27.80
C HIS A 40 34.48 -14.34 -27.26
N GLU A 41 35.19 -15.03 -26.36
CA GLU A 41 36.64 -14.90 -26.25
C GLU A 41 37.26 -16.19 -25.68
N GLU A 42 38.43 -16.57 -26.20
CA GLU A 42 39.09 -17.85 -25.88
C GLU A 42 40.04 -17.72 -24.68
N ASN A 43 39.91 -18.58 -23.67
CA ASN A 43 40.98 -19.50 -23.25
C ASN A 43 40.54 -20.44 -22.10
N SER A 44 41.05 -21.67 -22.14
CA SER A 44 40.63 -22.75 -21.23
C SER A 44 41.18 -22.63 -19.80
N ALA A 45 40.29 -22.50 -18.82
CA ALA A 45 40.48 -23.05 -17.48
C ALA A 45 39.14 -23.41 -16.84
N ASN A 46 39.06 -24.59 -16.21
CA ASN A 46 37.82 -25.18 -15.73
C ASN A 46 37.29 -24.49 -14.46
N GLN A 47 36.37 -23.53 -14.61
CA GLN A 47 35.54 -23.02 -13.51
C GLN A 47 34.08 -22.88 -13.94
N THR A 48 33.28 -23.90 -13.60
CA THR A 48 31.82 -23.77 -13.55
C THR A 48 31.44 -22.87 -12.38
N LYS A 49 31.55 -21.54 -12.57
CA LYS A 49 30.94 -20.57 -11.66
C LYS A 49 29.43 -20.69 -11.80
N SER A 50 28.78 -21.38 -10.87
CA SER A 50 27.35 -21.22 -10.67
C SER A 50 27.09 -19.76 -10.30
N ALA A 51 26.48 -19.00 -11.19
CA ALA A 51 25.79 -17.76 -10.82
C ALA A 51 24.62 -18.16 -9.90
N GLY A 52 24.90 -18.29 -8.60
CA GLY A 52 23.90 -18.65 -7.61
C GLY A 52 22.82 -17.57 -7.59
N ALA A 53 21.57 -17.97 -7.87
CA ALA A 53 20.43 -17.07 -7.94
C ALA A 53 20.36 -16.18 -6.69
N GLN A 54 20.64 -14.88 -6.85
CA GLN A 54 20.64 -13.95 -5.74
C GLN A 54 19.18 -13.68 -5.33
N ILE A 55 18.87 -13.88 -4.06
CA ILE A 55 17.55 -13.59 -3.51
C ILE A 55 17.41 -12.06 -3.43
N ALA A 56 16.50 -11.52 -4.22
CA ALA A 56 16.29 -10.07 -4.34
C ALA A 56 15.27 -9.54 -3.32
N THR A 57 14.29 -10.36 -2.92
CA THR A 57 13.23 -9.95 -1.99
C THR A 57 12.73 -11.09 -1.10
N ILE A 58 11.94 -10.75 -0.07
CA ILE A 58 11.32 -11.66 0.89
C ILE A 58 9.81 -11.61 0.74
N GLN A 59 9.20 -12.73 0.38
CA GLN A 59 7.75 -12.88 0.34
C GLN A 59 7.26 -13.62 1.59
N CYS A 60 6.43 -12.98 2.41
CA CYS A 60 5.75 -13.62 3.53
C CYS A 60 4.25 -13.77 3.21
N PRO A 61 3.56 -14.80 3.74
CA PRO A 61 2.11 -14.81 3.76
C PRO A 61 1.57 -13.65 4.60
N ASP A 62 0.57 -12.94 4.09
CA ASP A 62 -0.15 -11.96 4.89
C ASP A 62 -1.00 -12.68 5.95
N VAL A 63 -0.95 -12.14 7.17
CA VAL A 63 -1.73 -12.60 8.32
C VAL A 63 -3.05 -11.83 8.43
N GLY A 64 -3.08 -10.53 8.05
CA GLY A 64 -4.27 -9.68 8.04
C GLY A 64 -5.39 -10.29 7.19
N GLN A 65 -5.08 -10.68 5.95
CA GLN A 65 -5.99 -11.43 5.05
C GLN A 65 -6.58 -12.75 5.60
N LYS A 66 -6.13 -13.25 6.76
CA LYS A 66 -6.72 -14.43 7.43
C LYS A 66 -7.49 -14.08 8.70
N LEU A 67 -7.44 -12.83 9.16
CA LEU A 67 -8.15 -12.30 10.32
C LEU A 67 -9.47 -11.64 9.88
N THR A 68 -10.37 -12.45 9.31
CA THR A 68 -11.65 -11.97 8.75
C THR A 68 -12.70 -11.55 9.80
N ASP A 69 -12.43 -11.79 11.08
CA ASP A 69 -13.30 -11.44 12.20
C ASP A 69 -12.44 -11.20 13.45
N VAL A 70 -12.20 -9.92 13.78
CA VAL A 70 -11.42 -9.50 14.95
C VAL A 70 -12.34 -8.74 15.91
N PRO A 71 -12.63 -9.29 17.11
CA PRO A 71 -13.48 -8.62 18.09
C PRO A 71 -12.90 -7.27 18.51
N ASP A 72 -13.77 -6.27 18.73
CA ASP A 72 -13.39 -4.89 19.02
C ASP A 72 -12.31 -4.77 20.12
N GLY A 73 -12.52 -5.45 21.25
CA GLY A 73 -11.59 -5.44 22.39
C GLY A 73 -10.21 -6.10 22.13
N ALA A 74 -10.02 -6.79 21.00
CA ALA A 74 -8.74 -7.33 20.57
C ALA A 74 -8.02 -6.45 19.53
N ARG A 75 -8.71 -5.54 18.82
CA ARG A 75 -8.19 -4.84 17.62
C ARG A 75 -6.86 -4.15 17.88
N GLN A 76 -6.80 -3.19 18.81
CA GLN A 76 -5.55 -2.49 19.17
C GLN A 76 -4.38 -3.45 19.49
N GLY A 77 -4.67 -4.59 20.12
CA GLY A 77 -3.68 -5.63 20.39
C GLY A 77 -3.25 -6.42 19.14
N VAL A 78 -4.17 -6.70 18.23
CA VAL A 78 -3.91 -7.34 16.93
C VAL A 78 -3.14 -6.39 16.00
N ASP A 79 -3.58 -5.13 15.86
CA ASP A 79 -2.98 -4.11 14.99
C ASP A 79 -1.51 -3.84 15.36
N LYS A 80 -1.22 -3.82 16.67
CA LYS A 80 0.14 -3.71 17.20
C LYS A 80 1.02 -4.90 16.83
N GLU A 81 0.44 -6.10 16.78
CA GLU A 81 1.18 -7.30 16.41
C GLU A 81 1.29 -7.47 14.89
N LEU A 82 0.31 -7.05 14.09
CA LEU A 82 0.44 -6.92 12.63
C LEU A 82 1.58 -5.96 12.28
N ALA A 83 1.62 -4.76 12.89
CA ALA A 83 2.74 -3.83 12.73
C ALA A 83 4.09 -4.42 13.19
N ASN A 84 4.10 -5.33 14.18
CA ASN A 84 5.31 -6.07 14.54
C ASN A 84 5.72 -7.11 13.48
N LEU A 85 4.79 -7.72 12.74
CA LEU A 85 5.12 -8.57 11.59
C LEU A 85 5.78 -7.74 10.48
N ASP A 86 5.20 -6.59 10.16
CA ASP A 86 5.71 -5.67 9.12
C ASP A 86 7.12 -5.20 9.45
N LYS A 87 7.32 -4.75 10.70
CA LYS A 87 8.64 -4.36 11.22
C LYS A 87 9.65 -5.49 11.07
N GLN A 88 9.27 -6.73 11.34
CA GLN A 88 10.18 -7.88 11.21
C GLN A 88 10.52 -8.21 9.76
N ILE A 89 9.55 -8.07 8.84
CA ILE A 89 9.79 -8.19 7.39
C ILE A 89 10.77 -7.10 6.96
N SER A 90 10.54 -5.85 7.34
CA SER A 90 11.42 -4.72 7.02
C SER A 90 12.83 -4.89 7.58
N GLU A 91 12.98 -5.29 8.86
CA GLU A 91 14.28 -5.65 9.45
C GLU A 91 15.00 -6.75 8.66
N ALA A 92 14.27 -7.78 8.22
CA ALA A 92 14.82 -8.88 7.44
C ALA A 92 15.19 -8.44 6.00
N TYR A 93 14.42 -7.55 5.38
CA TYR A 93 14.70 -6.99 4.07
C TYR A 93 15.92 -6.05 4.09
N THR A 94 16.02 -5.14 5.06
CA THR A 94 17.23 -4.32 5.26
C THR A 94 18.46 -5.20 5.47
N ARG A 95 18.32 -6.32 6.20
CA ARG A 95 19.38 -7.31 6.33
C ARG A 95 19.69 -8.04 5.02
N LEU A 96 18.70 -8.38 4.20
CA LEU A 96 18.89 -8.95 2.86
C LEU A 96 19.67 -7.98 1.96
N ALA A 97 19.23 -6.72 1.86
CA ALA A 97 19.87 -5.70 1.03
C ALA A 97 21.32 -5.40 1.45
N SER A 98 21.59 -5.28 2.75
CA SER A 98 22.93 -5.01 3.29
C SER A 98 23.89 -6.22 3.27
N THR A 99 23.40 -7.44 3.00
CA THR A 99 24.21 -8.67 2.99
C THR A 99 24.36 -9.33 1.62
N ARG A 100 23.95 -8.68 0.53
CA ARG A 100 24.05 -9.21 -0.85
C ARG A 100 25.44 -9.78 -1.20
N GLN A 101 26.54 -9.17 -0.73
CA GLN A 101 27.89 -9.70 -0.93
C GLN A 101 28.17 -11.03 -0.21
N ALA A 102 27.54 -11.29 0.94
CA ALA A 102 27.64 -12.56 1.66
C ALA A 102 26.79 -13.67 1.00
N GLN A 103 25.65 -13.30 0.40
CA GLN A 103 24.77 -14.21 -0.35
C GLN A 103 25.45 -14.81 -1.58
N ALA A 104 26.37 -14.08 -2.21
CA ALA A 104 27.21 -14.59 -3.30
C ALA A 104 28.23 -15.66 -2.84
N GLY A 105 28.49 -15.79 -1.54
CA GLY A 105 29.46 -16.73 -0.96
C GLY A 105 28.86 -17.99 -0.32
N ASP A 106 27.58 -17.96 0.08
CA ASP A 106 26.86 -19.09 0.68
C ASP A 106 25.38 -19.10 0.27
N ALA A 107 24.99 -20.11 -0.50
CA ALA A 107 23.62 -20.31 -0.97
C ALA A 107 22.61 -20.57 0.18
N SER A 108 23.07 -20.98 1.36
CA SER A 108 22.22 -21.20 2.54
C SER A 108 22.15 -19.99 3.46
N PHE A 109 22.86 -18.90 3.15
CA PHE A 109 22.97 -17.74 4.04
C PHE A 109 21.60 -17.08 4.28
N VAL A 110 20.81 -16.92 3.23
CA VAL A 110 19.49 -16.28 3.30
C VAL A 110 18.55 -17.09 4.19
N ASP A 111 18.50 -18.41 4.00
CA ASP A 111 17.68 -19.31 4.82
C ASP A 111 18.10 -19.28 6.29
N ASN A 112 19.40 -19.41 6.58
CA ASN A 112 19.92 -19.55 7.94
C ASN A 112 19.99 -18.23 8.71
N ALA A 113 20.42 -17.14 8.08
CA ALA A 113 20.68 -15.86 8.74
C ALA A 113 19.51 -14.87 8.67
N ILE A 114 18.55 -15.07 7.75
CA ILE A 114 17.45 -14.14 7.50
C ILE A 114 16.09 -14.84 7.68
N LEU A 115 15.75 -15.84 6.86
CA LEU A 115 14.40 -16.42 6.84
C LEU A 115 14.09 -17.29 8.07
N GLY A 116 15.06 -18.05 8.58
CA GLY A 116 14.92 -18.83 9.83
C GLY A 116 14.63 -17.94 11.04
N PRO A 117 15.48 -16.94 11.34
CA PRO A 117 15.21 -15.95 12.40
C PRO A 117 13.92 -15.17 12.19
N LEU A 118 13.58 -14.78 10.96
CA LEU A 118 12.32 -14.12 10.63
C LEU A 118 11.12 -15.01 10.96
N LYS A 119 11.14 -16.28 10.54
CA LYS A 119 10.09 -17.26 10.86
C LYS A 119 9.89 -17.40 12.36
N SER A 120 10.97 -17.59 13.13
CA SER A 120 10.89 -17.72 14.59
C SER A 120 10.31 -16.47 15.26
N LYS A 121 10.69 -15.27 14.80
CA LYS A 121 10.10 -14.01 15.28
C LYS A 121 8.60 -13.91 14.90
N ARG A 122 8.22 -14.27 13.67
CA ARG A 122 6.84 -14.22 13.17
C ARG A 122 5.91 -15.18 13.91
N VAL A 123 6.34 -16.41 14.22
CA VAL A 123 5.58 -17.35 15.06
C VAL A 123 5.20 -16.68 16.39
N ALA A 124 6.19 -16.12 17.10
CA ALA A 124 5.95 -15.48 18.38
C ALA A 124 5.05 -14.23 18.33
N VAL A 125 4.90 -13.59 17.17
CA VAL A 125 3.96 -12.47 16.96
C VAL A 125 2.56 -12.99 16.63
N ILE A 126 2.46 -13.98 15.73
CA ILE A 126 1.23 -14.67 15.36
C ILE A 126 0.56 -15.32 16.58
N ASP A 127 1.35 -15.91 17.48
CA ASP A 127 0.87 -16.43 18.75
C ASP A 127 0.22 -15.33 19.62
N ARG A 128 0.82 -14.12 19.63
CA ARG A 128 0.29 -12.97 20.37
C ARG A 128 -1.00 -12.43 19.73
N ILE A 129 -1.12 -12.40 18.40
CA ILE A 129 -2.39 -12.12 17.69
C ILE A 129 -3.47 -13.09 18.18
N GLY A 130 -3.20 -14.40 18.14
CA GLY A 130 -4.15 -15.41 18.61
C GLY A 130 -4.47 -15.31 20.10
N ILE A 131 -3.52 -14.89 20.94
CA ILE A 131 -3.75 -14.63 22.37
C ILE A 131 -4.64 -13.40 22.58
N ASN A 132 -4.43 -12.30 21.84
CA ASN A 132 -5.24 -11.09 21.95
C ASN A 132 -6.72 -11.37 21.61
N ILE A 133 -6.97 -12.07 20.50
CA ILE A 133 -8.32 -12.48 20.09
C ILE A 133 -8.98 -13.38 21.15
N ARG A 134 -8.28 -14.43 21.63
CA ARG A 134 -8.82 -15.37 22.63
C ARG A 134 -9.06 -14.72 24.00
N ARG A 135 -8.28 -13.69 24.37
CA ARG A 135 -8.40 -13.00 25.67
C ARG A 135 -9.76 -12.32 25.84
N VAL A 136 -10.37 -11.85 24.75
CA VAL A 136 -11.68 -11.18 24.74
C VAL A 136 -12.82 -12.11 24.32
N GLY A 137 -12.59 -13.44 24.33
CA GLY A 137 -13.59 -14.44 23.99
C GLY A 137 -13.74 -14.73 22.48
N GLY A 138 -12.93 -14.11 21.62
CA GLY A 138 -12.95 -14.37 20.18
C GLY A 138 -12.27 -15.69 19.77
N GLN A 139 -12.62 -16.17 18.58
CA GLN A 139 -12.01 -17.37 18.00
C GLN A 139 -10.94 -17.02 16.97
N ALA A 140 -9.66 -17.16 17.35
CA ALA A 140 -8.56 -17.00 16.41
C ALA A 140 -8.58 -18.10 15.32
N PRO A 141 -8.29 -17.78 14.04
CA PRO A 141 -8.22 -18.77 12.96
C PRO A 141 -7.27 -19.95 13.25
N GLY A 142 -7.77 -21.16 13.04
CA GLY A 142 -7.06 -22.41 13.37
C GLY A 142 -6.03 -22.83 12.32
N ASN A 143 -5.00 -22.00 12.08
CA ASN A 143 -3.79 -22.31 11.29
C ASN A 143 -2.78 -21.16 11.16
N LEU A 144 -2.95 -20.02 11.85
CA LEU A 144 -2.13 -18.81 11.62
C LEU A 144 -0.62 -19.06 11.66
N GLU A 145 -0.13 -19.99 12.50
CA GLU A 145 1.29 -20.38 12.58
C GLU A 145 1.90 -20.79 11.22
N GLN A 146 1.09 -21.33 10.31
CA GLN A 146 1.53 -21.71 8.95
C GLN A 146 1.96 -20.48 8.12
N LEU A 147 1.40 -19.31 8.43
CA LEU A 147 1.70 -18.01 7.80
C LEU A 147 3.04 -17.41 8.28
N ALA A 148 3.69 -18.01 9.28
CA ALA A 148 4.98 -17.53 9.78
C ALA A 148 6.15 -17.77 8.81
N SER A 149 6.03 -18.74 7.88
CA SER A 149 7.11 -19.10 6.98
C SER A 149 7.17 -18.18 5.76
N CYS A 150 8.27 -17.45 5.60
CA CYS A 150 8.53 -16.62 4.41
C CYS A 150 9.45 -17.33 3.42
N LYS A 151 9.43 -16.88 2.16
CA LYS A 151 10.27 -17.37 1.06
C LYS A 151 11.20 -16.26 0.59
N GLY A 152 12.43 -16.62 0.25
CA GLY A 152 13.31 -15.78 -0.56
C GLY A 152 12.90 -15.92 -2.02
N MET A 153 12.76 -14.80 -2.73
CA MET A 153 12.48 -14.78 -4.17
C MET A 153 13.74 -14.36 -4.93
N ALA A 154 14.15 -15.19 -5.90
CA ALA A 154 15.24 -14.87 -6.81
C ALA A 154 14.82 -13.86 -7.88
N ALA A 155 15.77 -13.03 -8.34
CA ALA A 155 15.60 -12.32 -9.61
C ALA A 155 15.85 -13.30 -10.77
N GLU A 156 14.79 -13.76 -11.45
CA GLU A 156 14.92 -14.70 -12.56
C GLU A 156 15.17 -14.03 -13.92
N ALA A 157 15.98 -14.68 -14.76
CA ALA A 157 16.27 -14.28 -16.12
C ALA A 157 15.41 -15.07 -17.12
N ASN A 158 14.63 -14.36 -17.92
CA ASN A 158 13.65 -14.92 -18.87
C ASN A 158 14.28 -15.76 -20.00
N THR A 159 13.90 -17.04 -20.15
CA THR A 159 14.14 -17.86 -21.36
C THR A 159 12.95 -18.75 -21.75
N ASN A 160 12.76 -18.92 -23.07
CA ASN A 160 11.44 -18.72 -23.66
C ASN A 160 11.41 -19.07 -25.22
N ASP A 161 10.57 -19.99 -25.77
CA ASP A 161 10.10 -20.10 -27.22
C ASP A 161 8.83 -21.03 -27.59
N GLY A 162 7.57 -20.51 -27.72
CA GLY A 162 6.30 -21.18 -28.22
C GLY A 162 5.58 -22.31 -27.39
N GLN A 163 4.31 -22.74 -27.59
CA GLN A 163 3.17 -22.34 -28.45
C GLN A 163 1.80 -23.05 -28.13
N ALA A 164 0.68 -22.35 -28.40
CA ALA A 164 -0.76 -22.72 -28.59
C ALA A 164 -1.34 -24.15 -28.32
N GLY A 165 -2.55 -24.19 -27.74
CA GLY A 165 -3.45 -25.35 -27.70
C GLY A 165 -4.78 -25.16 -28.45
N GLY A 166 -5.55 -26.23 -28.68
CA GLY A 166 -6.89 -26.14 -29.27
C GLY A 166 -7.67 -27.47 -29.37
N GLY A 167 -8.88 -27.48 -28.78
CA GLY A 167 -9.95 -28.50 -28.98
C GLY A 167 -9.70 -29.89 -28.37
N GLN A 168 -10.72 -30.71 -28.05
CA GLN A 168 -12.17 -30.49 -28.06
C GLN A 168 -12.87 -31.63 -27.26
N ASN A 169 -14.07 -31.35 -26.75
CA ASN A 169 -15.21 -32.21 -26.36
C ASN A 169 -15.04 -33.76 -26.25
N ASN A 170 -15.60 -34.37 -25.19
CA ASN A 170 -16.96 -34.94 -25.27
C ASN A 170 -17.54 -35.47 -23.93
N ASP A 171 -18.82 -35.13 -23.70
CA ASP A 171 -19.99 -35.97 -23.31
C ASP A 171 -19.83 -37.22 -22.45
N GLY A 172 -20.72 -37.40 -21.44
CA GLY A 172 -20.81 -38.70 -20.76
C GLY A 172 -21.75 -38.93 -19.56
N GLN A 173 -23.01 -38.47 -19.59
CA GLN A 173 -24.19 -39.08 -18.92
C GLN A 173 -24.31 -39.13 -17.37
N ASN A 174 -25.40 -38.49 -16.90
CA ASN A 174 -26.45 -38.96 -15.97
C ASN A 174 -26.10 -39.87 -14.75
N ASN A 175 -26.57 -39.47 -13.56
CA ASN A 175 -27.87 -39.98 -13.10
C ASN A 175 -28.55 -39.09 -12.03
N ASP A 176 -29.88 -39.19 -11.96
CA ASP A 176 -30.76 -38.37 -11.09
C ASP A 176 -30.76 -38.77 -9.59
N GLY A 177 -31.18 -37.83 -8.74
CA GLY A 177 -31.49 -38.05 -7.32
C GLY A 177 -32.30 -36.89 -6.73
N GLN A 178 -33.61 -37.08 -6.56
CA GLN A 178 -34.60 -36.02 -6.28
C GLN A 178 -34.79 -35.67 -4.78
N ASN A 179 -35.27 -34.44 -4.54
CA ASN A 179 -36.17 -33.98 -3.46
C ASN A 179 -35.82 -34.34 -1.98
N ASN A 180 -35.84 -33.38 -1.04
CA ASN A 180 -37.07 -32.74 -0.60
C ASN A 180 -36.80 -31.45 0.22
N GLU A 181 -37.53 -30.38 -0.05
CA GLU A 181 -37.65 -29.22 0.86
C GLU A 181 -39.04 -29.24 1.55
N GLY A 182 -39.12 -28.68 2.76
CA GLY A 182 -40.41 -28.39 3.39
C GLY A 182 -40.33 -28.10 4.88
N GLY A 183 -40.96 -27.01 5.32
CA GLY A 183 -41.24 -26.72 6.73
C GLY A 183 -40.84 -25.32 7.18
N GLN A 184 -41.83 -24.44 7.35
CA GLN A 184 -41.66 -23.07 7.83
C GLN A 184 -41.85 -22.97 9.36
N ASP A 185 -41.38 -21.83 9.88
CA ASP A 185 -42.09 -20.93 10.82
C ASP A 185 -41.83 -20.92 12.34
N GLN A 186 -41.61 -19.66 12.78
CA GLN A 186 -41.99 -18.99 14.04
C GLN A 186 -41.44 -19.43 15.42
N GLY A 187 -40.64 -18.51 15.99
CA GLY A 187 -41.11 -17.75 17.16
C GLY A 187 -40.58 -18.12 18.55
N GLY A 188 -39.89 -17.17 19.21
CA GLY A 188 -39.53 -17.26 20.62
C GLY A 188 -38.83 -15.99 21.12
N GLN A 189 -39.49 -15.26 22.04
CA GLN A 189 -38.90 -14.14 22.78
C GLN A 189 -38.16 -14.69 24.00
N ASP A 190 -37.08 -14.03 24.46
CA ASP A 190 -36.90 -13.85 25.91
C ASP A 190 -36.03 -12.64 26.30
N GLN A 191 -36.09 -12.27 27.58
CA GLN A 191 -35.73 -10.94 28.09
C GLN A 191 -34.41 -10.88 28.89
N GLY A 192 -33.85 -9.67 28.96
CA GLY A 192 -33.32 -9.14 30.24
C GLY A 192 -31.81 -9.24 30.47
N GLY A 193 -31.17 -8.08 30.66
CA GLY A 193 -29.75 -7.99 31.02
C GLY A 193 -29.24 -6.55 31.00
N GLN A 194 -29.66 -5.73 31.96
CA GLN A 194 -29.03 -4.42 32.19
C GLN A 194 -27.68 -4.64 32.88
N ASP A 195 -26.63 -3.99 32.38
CA ASP A 195 -25.47 -3.66 33.22
C ASP A 195 -25.04 -2.22 32.94
N GLN A 196 -24.79 -1.46 34.00
CA GLN A 196 -24.49 -0.02 33.94
C GLN A 196 -23.01 0.21 34.24
N GLY A 197 -22.21 0.23 33.18
CA GLY A 197 -20.85 0.76 33.25
C GLY A 197 -20.89 2.26 33.55
N GLN A 198 -20.45 2.65 34.75
CA GLN A 198 -20.41 4.06 35.17
C GLN A 198 -19.25 4.79 34.51
N ASP A 199 -19.51 5.52 33.43
CA ASP A 199 -18.60 6.55 32.95
C ASP A 199 -18.52 7.69 33.95
N ASN A 200 -17.34 7.84 34.58
CA ASN A 200 -17.06 8.93 35.51
C ASN A 200 -16.74 10.22 34.75
N GLY A 201 -17.78 10.81 34.13
CA GLY A 201 -17.70 12.06 33.39
C GLY A 201 -17.33 13.24 34.28
N GLY A 202 -16.03 13.52 34.37
CA GLY A 202 -15.50 14.71 35.04
C GLY A 202 -15.86 16.00 34.30
N GLN A 203 -17.01 16.59 34.62
CA GLN A 203 -17.44 17.90 34.08
C GLN A 203 -16.53 19.04 34.57
N GLY A 204 -15.45 19.28 33.84
CA GLY A 204 -14.64 20.49 33.93
C GLY A 204 -15.20 21.59 33.02
N GLN A 205 -16.05 22.46 33.55
CA GLN A 205 -16.68 23.53 32.78
C GLN A 205 -15.75 24.74 32.66
N GLY A 206 -15.00 24.85 31.56
CA GLY A 206 -14.11 25.98 31.25
C GLY A 206 -13.39 25.77 29.92
N GLY A 207 -13.63 26.65 28.95
CA GLY A 207 -13.26 26.37 27.55
C GLY A 207 -11.78 26.53 27.19
N ASN A 208 -11.32 25.64 26.32
CA ASN A 208 -10.27 25.88 25.32
C ASN A 208 -10.44 24.81 24.22
N GLY A 209 -10.48 25.19 22.94
CA GLY A 209 -10.84 24.30 21.82
C GLY A 209 -9.79 23.27 21.39
N GLY A 210 -8.88 22.86 22.27
CA GLY A 210 -7.90 21.81 21.99
C GLY A 210 -8.38 20.44 22.49
N GLN A 211 -7.97 19.36 21.80
CA GLN A 211 -8.11 17.98 22.31
C GLN A 211 -7.65 17.88 23.78
N ALA A 212 -8.33 17.06 24.58
CA ALA A 212 -8.04 16.84 26.00
C ALA A 212 -6.71 16.09 26.22
N GLY A 213 -5.58 16.78 25.95
CA GLY A 213 -4.22 16.24 26.01
C GLY A 213 -3.73 15.54 24.73
N ASN A 214 -4.59 15.34 23.72
CA ASN A 214 -4.29 14.51 22.55
C ASN A 214 -3.96 15.27 21.25
N GLY A 215 -3.69 16.59 21.30
CA GLY A 215 -3.57 17.41 20.09
C GLY A 215 -2.27 18.18 19.93
N PRO A 216 -2.06 18.84 18.78
CA PRO A 216 -0.88 19.64 18.51
C PRO A 216 -0.65 20.74 19.55
N ALA A 217 0.50 20.70 20.20
CA ALA A 217 0.99 21.73 21.12
C ALA A 217 1.75 22.82 20.35
N ALA A 218 2.02 23.95 21.00
CA ALA A 218 2.67 25.10 20.36
C ALA A 218 4.03 24.78 19.69
N ASN A 219 4.76 23.79 20.19
CA ASN A 219 6.06 23.37 19.63
C ASN A 219 5.94 22.51 18.36
N ASP A 220 4.75 22.00 18.05
CA ASP A 220 4.44 21.25 16.83
C ASP A 220 4.13 22.19 15.65
N PHE A 221 4.12 23.51 15.89
CA PHE A 221 3.97 24.54 14.87
C PHE A 221 5.30 25.27 14.65
N ILE A 222 5.50 25.78 13.43
CA ILE A 222 6.67 26.59 13.05
C ILE A 222 6.26 27.64 12.02
N LYS A 223 6.71 28.88 12.14
CA LYS A 223 6.50 29.85 11.05
C LYS A 223 7.28 29.41 9.83
N ILE A 224 6.65 29.39 8.67
CA ILE A 224 7.34 28.97 7.44
C ILE A 224 8.55 29.87 7.14
N GLU A 225 8.48 31.15 7.51
CA GLU A 225 9.58 32.12 7.37
C GLU A 225 10.83 31.79 8.19
N ASP A 226 10.69 31.07 9.32
CA ASP A 226 11.81 30.63 10.16
C ASP A 226 12.52 29.38 9.58
N VAL A 227 11.90 28.70 8.60
CA VAL A 227 12.45 27.53 7.92
C VAL A 227 13.45 27.97 6.85
N GLN A 228 14.61 27.30 6.81
CA GLN A 228 15.64 27.62 5.82
C GLN A 228 15.19 27.25 4.39
N PRO A 229 15.43 28.10 3.37
CA PRO A 229 15.25 27.72 1.98
C PRO A 229 16.05 26.47 1.62
N ASN A 230 15.45 25.59 0.84
CA ASN A 230 15.97 24.26 0.49
C ASN A 230 16.21 23.35 1.72
N SER A 231 15.40 23.51 2.79
CA SER A 231 15.49 22.72 4.03
C SER A 231 15.38 21.20 3.81
N ARG A 232 14.81 20.76 2.68
CA ARG A 232 14.71 19.35 2.32
C ARG A 232 15.10 19.13 0.85
N ASN A 233 16.25 18.49 0.65
CA ASN A 233 16.41 17.60 -0.50
C ASN A 233 15.73 16.28 -0.12
N LEU A 234 14.47 16.09 -0.50
CA LEU A 234 13.95 14.74 -0.66
C LEU A 234 14.81 14.08 -1.75
N PRO A 235 15.34 12.85 -1.57
CA PRO A 235 16.12 12.17 -2.61
C PRO A 235 15.32 11.87 -3.89
N ASN A 236 14.08 12.33 -4.02
CA ASN A 236 13.05 11.74 -4.83
C ASN A 236 12.37 12.79 -5.73
N GLY A 237 12.19 12.46 -7.02
CA GLY A 237 11.62 13.40 -8.00
C GLY A 237 12.67 14.35 -8.59
N LEU A 238 13.94 13.96 -8.53
CA LEU A 238 15.04 14.71 -9.11
C LEU A 238 14.83 14.84 -10.64
N ALA A 239 14.86 16.07 -11.15
CA ALA A 239 14.82 16.31 -12.59
C ALA A 239 15.97 15.58 -13.32
N ALA A 240 15.71 15.15 -14.56
CA ALA A 240 16.70 14.45 -15.39
C ALA A 240 17.97 15.27 -15.65
N ASN A 241 19.10 14.57 -15.74
CA ASN A 241 20.42 15.17 -15.95
C ASN A 241 20.85 15.14 -17.43
N GLY A 242 20.04 15.78 -18.28
CA GLY A 242 20.18 15.76 -19.74
C GLY A 242 19.47 14.57 -20.36
N ASP A 243 19.88 14.18 -21.56
CA ASP A 243 19.18 13.21 -22.44
C ASP A 243 19.17 11.75 -21.92
N GLY A 244 19.73 11.49 -20.74
CA GLY A 244 19.82 10.14 -20.15
C GLY A 244 18.63 9.74 -19.28
N GLY A 245 17.73 10.66 -18.96
CA GLY A 245 16.56 10.40 -18.10
C GLY A 245 15.27 10.97 -18.67
N SER A 246 14.16 10.45 -18.18
CA SER A 246 12.82 10.85 -18.60
C SER A 246 12.45 12.22 -18.01
N THR A 247 12.24 13.21 -18.89
CA THR A 247 12.04 14.62 -18.54
C THR A 247 10.57 15.03 -18.46
N GLY A 248 9.67 14.24 -19.05
CA GLY A 248 8.26 14.60 -19.19
C GLY A 248 7.45 14.35 -17.92
N THR A 249 6.21 14.84 -17.94
CA THR A 249 5.28 14.73 -16.83
C THR A 249 3.86 14.42 -17.32
N PHE A 250 3.05 13.82 -16.47
CA PHE A 250 1.63 13.55 -16.74
C PHE A 250 0.80 13.95 -15.52
N THR A 251 -0.22 14.78 -15.68
CA THR A 251 -1.07 15.22 -14.56
C THR A 251 -2.48 14.64 -14.70
N THR A 252 -2.98 13.95 -13.69
CA THR A 252 -4.39 13.52 -13.65
C THR A 252 -5.21 14.50 -12.78
N GLU A 253 -6.46 14.75 -13.15
CA GLU A 253 -7.37 15.63 -12.40
C GLU A 253 -8.57 14.83 -11.91
N CYS A 254 -8.63 14.57 -10.60
CA CYS A 254 -9.66 13.73 -9.97
C CYS A 254 -10.48 14.47 -8.90
N GLY A 255 -10.37 15.80 -8.83
CA GLY A 255 -11.06 16.64 -7.86
C GLY A 255 -10.44 16.63 -6.47
N THR A 256 -11.13 17.26 -5.52
CA THR A 256 -10.70 17.51 -4.14
C THR A 256 -11.42 16.66 -3.09
N ASN A 257 -12.25 15.71 -3.54
CA ASN A 257 -13.24 14.96 -2.75
C ASN A 257 -14.57 15.71 -2.46
N GLU A 258 -15.01 16.59 -3.37
CA GLU A 258 -16.29 17.33 -3.32
C GLU A 258 -17.54 16.44 -3.09
N ASN A 259 -17.44 15.14 -3.37
CA ASN A 259 -18.52 14.16 -3.20
C ASN A 259 -18.43 13.36 -1.88
N GLU A 260 -17.55 13.76 -0.96
CA GLU A 260 -17.39 13.21 0.39
C GLU A 260 -17.14 11.68 0.41
N ASN A 261 -16.39 11.14 -0.57
CA ASN A 261 -15.94 9.76 -0.53
C ASN A 261 -14.87 9.60 0.56
N ARG A 262 -15.31 9.25 1.77
CA ARG A 262 -14.52 9.27 2.99
C ARG A 262 -14.92 8.14 3.92
N ASN A 263 -13.94 7.44 4.47
CA ASN A 263 -14.12 6.43 5.51
C ASN A 263 -12.78 6.15 6.21
N SER A 264 -12.83 5.31 7.25
CA SER A 264 -11.67 4.91 8.06
C SER A 264 -11.25 3.45 7.85
N ASP A 265 -11.64 2.87 6.72
CA ASP A 265 -11.15 1.57 6.30
C ASP A 265 -9.75 1.72 5.67
N ASN A 266 -8.93 0.67 5.67
CA ASN A 266 -7.67 0.69 4.92
C ASN A 266 -7.56 -0.53 4.01
N VAL A 267 -7.91 -0.34 2.74
CA VAL A 267 -7.92 -1.38 1.68
C VAL A 267 -6.52 -1.90 1.31
N ILE A 268 -5.44 -1.26 1.75
CA ILE A 268 -4.06 -1.75 1.58
C ILE A 268 -3.61 -2.52 2.82
N VAL A 269 -3.58 -1.87 3.99
CA VAL A 269 -2.96 -2.37 5.24
C VAL A 269 -3.89 -3.26 6.08
N ALA A 270 -5.21 -3.07 5.96
CA ALA A 270 -6.20 -3.80 6.75
C ALA A 270 -7.41 -4.27 5.90
N PRO A 271 -7.19 -4.95 4.75
CA PRO A 271 -8.28 -5.43 3.89
C PRO A 271 -9.18 -6.41 4.66
N GLY A 272 -10.49 -6.23 4.50
CA GLY A 272 -11.53 -6.96 5.23
C GLY A 272 -11.86 -6.42 6.63
N VAL A 273 -11.17 -5.37 7.10
CA VAL A 273 -11.37 -4.81 8.45
C VAL A 273 -11.94 -3.39 8.39
N SER A 274 -13.21 -3.24 8.76
CA SER A 274 -13.81 -1.91 8.92
C SER A 274 -13.19 -1.12 10.07
N ASN A 275 -13.03 0.19 9.88
CA ASN A 275 -12.24 1.06 10.76
C ASN A 275 -10.76 0.62 10.91
N GLY A 276 -10.21 -0.09 9.91
CA GLY A 276 -8.82 -0.58 9.95
C GLY A 276 -7.75 0.52 9.99
N ALA A 277 -8.08 1.75 9.60
CA ALA A 277 -7.20 2.90 9.76
C ALA A 277 -7.26 3.54 11.16
N GLN A 278 -8.40 3.48 11.87
CA GLN A 278 -8.67 4.25 13.10
C GLN A 278 -8.58 5.80 12.91
N HIS A 279 -8.56 6.26 11.66
CA HIS A 279 -8.65 7.66 11.24
C HIS A 279 -9.32 7.76 9.87
N GLN A 280 -9.89 8.91 9.52
CA GLN A 280 -10.53 9.09 8.21
C GLN A 280 -9.52 9.34 7.09
N HIS A 281 -9.77 8.77 5.92
CA HIS A 281 -9.11 9.11 4.66
C HIS A 281 -10.09 9.78 3.68
N ASP A 282 -9.65 10.85 3.01
CA ASP A 282 -10.30 11.35 1.79
C ASP A 282 -9.83 10.55 0.59
N TYR A 283 -10.76 10.17 -0.30
CA TYR A 283 -10.47 9.40 -1.51
C TYR A 283 -10.85 10.17 -2.77
N VAL A 284 -9.93 10.26 -3.74
CA VAL A 284 -10.23 10.74 -5.09
C VAL A 284 -9.84 9.69 -6.14
N GLY A 285 -10.42 9.83 -7.35
CA GLY A 285 -10.35 8.82 -8.39
C GLY A 285 -11.38 7.73 -8.12
N ASN A 286 -10.93 6.52 -7.78
CA ASN A 286 -11.79 5.35 -7.55
C ASN A 286 -12.95 5.63 -6.58
N GLN A 287 -14.16 5.17 -6.93
CA GLN A 287 -15.40 5.39 -6.17
C GLN A 287 -15.90 4.13 -5.44
N SER A 288 -15.05 3.15 -5.18
CA SER A 288 -15.41 1.90 -4.49
C SER A 288 -14.52 1.56 -3.30
N ASN A 289 -13.72 2.52 -2.81
CA ASN A 289 -12.82 2.34 -1.67
C ASN A 289 -13.59 2.07 -0.36
N ASN A 290 -13.49 0.85 0.15
CA ASN A 290 -13.93 0.43 1.49
C ASN A 290 -13.15 -0.84 1.89
N ALA A 291 -13.29 -1.28 3.14
CA ALA A 291 -12.57 -2.45 3.67
C ALA A 291 -12.72 -3.72 2.82
N PHE A 292 -13.86 -3.92 2.16
CA PHE A 292 -14.19 -5.16 1.45
C PHE A 292 -13.98 -5.10 -0.06
N ALA A 293 -13.46 -3.98 -0.58
CA ALA A 293 -13.23 -3.79 -2.01
C ALA A 293 -12.14 -4.73 -2.54
N SER A 294 -12.47 -5.55 -3.55
CA SER A 294 -11.51 -6.39 -4.27
C SER A 294 -10.85 -5.63 -5.42
N ASP A 295 -9.76 -6.18 -5.98
CA ASP A 295 -9.16 -5.66 -7.21
C ASP A 295 -10.14 -5.65 -8.40
N GLU A 296 -11.15 -6.53 -8.40
CA GLU A 296 -12.19 -6.54 -9.43
C GLU A 296 -13.19 -5.40 -9.22
N ASP A 297 -13.58 -5.11 -7.97
CA ASP A 297 -14.45 -3.97 -7.65
C ASP A 297 -13.76 -2.65 -8.01
N LEU A 298 -12.50 -2.48 -7.59
CA LEU A 298 -11.70 -1.29 -7.91
C LEU A 298 -11.50 -1.14 -9.43
N ALA A 299 -11.24 -2.23 -10.16
CA ALA A 299 -11.14 -2.20 -11.62
C ALA A 299 -12.47 -1.82 -12.32
N ASN A 300 -13.60 -2.20 -11.74
CA ASN A 300 -14.93 -1.96 -12.31
C ASN A 300 -15.59 -0.66 -11.82
N ALA A 301 -15.07 -0.04 -10.77
CA ALA A 301 -15.54 1.20 -10.16
C ALA A 301 -15.78 2.37 -11.15
N GLN A 302 -16.60 3.33 -10.72
CA GLN A 302 -16.61 4.66 -11.30
C GLN A 302 -15.38 5.46 -10.83
N THR A 303 -15.09 6.59 -11.47
CA THR A 303 -13.97 7.46 -11.12
C THR A 303 -14.36 8.94 -11.19
N THR A 304 -13.87 9.75 -10.24
CA THR A 304 -13.94 11.23 -10.32
C THR A 304 -12.88 11.82 -11.25
N CYS A 305 -11.93 11.02 -11.74
CA CYS A 305 -10.92 11.49 -12.68
C CYS A 305 -11.55 11.94 -14.01
N GLN A 306 -11.14 13.12 -14.50
CA GLN A 306 -11.57 13.65 -15.80
C GLN A 306 -11.32 12.63 -16.92
N ASN A 307 -10.17 11.95 -16.84
CA ASN A 307 -9.85 10.83 -17.71
C ASN A 307 -10.43 9.53 -17.12
N GLN A 308 -11.51 9.03 -17.73
CA GLN A 308 -12.22 7.84 -17.26
C GLN A 308 -11.44 6.51 -17.43
N GLY A 309 -10.27 6.55 -18.07
CA GLY A 309 -9.29 5.47 -18.04
C GLY A 309 -8.48 5.40 -16.74
N ASP A 310 -8.50 6.44 -15.91
CA ASP A 310 -7.88 6.45 -14.58
C ASP A 310 -8.91 6.08 -13.52
N LYS A 311 -8.89 4.83 -13.09
CA LYS A 311 -9.68 4.35 -11.94
C LYS A 311 -8.85 4.19 -10.68
N SER A 312 -7.66 4.78 -10.63
CA SER A 312 -6.75 4.61 -9.50
C SER A 312 -7.33 5.22 -8.22
N SER A 313 -6.99 4.64 -7.08
CA SER A 313 -7.31 5.20 -5.77
C SER A 313 -6.17 6.11 -5.33
N TYR A 314 -6.47 7.38 -5.04
CA TYR A 314 -5.53 8.32 -4.41
C TYR A 314 -6.15 8.76 -3.08
N PHE A 315 -5.46 8.55 -1.96
CA PHE A 315 -6.05 8.85 -0.66
C PHE A 315 -5.06 9.24 0.42
N TRP A 316 -5.53 10.10 1.33
CA TRP A 316 -4.72 10.72 2.37
C TRP A 316 -5.57 10.91 3.63
N PRO A 317 -4.96 10.88 4.83
CA PRO A 317 -5.69 11.18 6.05
C PRO A 317 -6.20 12.62 5.99
N VAL A 318 -7.41 12.83 6.48
CA VAL A 318 -8.08 14.14 6.43
C VAL A 318 -7.33 15.18 7.28
N LEU A 319 -7.53 16.45 6.95
CA LEU A 319 -7.13 17.56 7.81
C LEU A 319 -8.34 18.02 8.62
N ARG A 320 -8.17 18.28 9.93
CA ARG A 320 -9.21 18.86 10.79
C ARG A 320 -8.83 20.23 11.34
N ILE A 321 -9.82 21.10 11.50
CA ILE A 321 -9.74 22.29 12.35
C ILE A 321 -10.32 21.95 13.73
N GLN A 322 -9.52 22.21 14.76
CA GLN A 322 -9.86 22.06 16.18
C GLN A 322 -10.16 23.44 16.78
N ASP A 323 -11.34 23.98 16.45
CA ASP A 323 -11.90 25.21 17.01
C ASP A 323 -12.95 24.95 18.12
N GLY A 324 -13.15 23.67 18.47
CA GLY A 324 -14.19 23.21 19.40
C GLY A 324 -15.53 22.85 18.72
N SER A 325 -15.64 22.97 17.40
CA SER A 325 -16.73 22.35 16.63
C SER A 325 -16.46 20.85 16.42
N ASN A 326 -17.55 20.12 16.15
CA ASN A 326 -17.55 18.70 15.84
C ASN A 326 -18.09 18.49 14.43
N ASP A 327 -17.53 17.52 13.71
CA ASP A 327 -18.09 17.03 12.45
C ASP A 327 -19.13 15.89 12.66
N ILE A 328 -19.73 15.43 11.56
CA ILE A 328 -20.72 14.35 11.53
C ILE A 328 -20.21 13.02 12.12
N ASP A 329 -18.89 12.82 12.14
CA ASP A 329 -18.21 11.62 12.61
C ASP A 329 -17.71 11.71 14.07
N ALA A 330 -18.01 12.79 14.79
CA ALA A 330 -17.59 12.97 16.18
C ALA A 330 -18.15 11.92 17.17
N GLY A 331 -19.10 11.08 16.73
CA GLY A 331 -19.60 9.91 17.46
C GLY A 331 -19.36 8.58 16.76
N GLN A 332 -18.54 8.54 15.70
CA GLN A 332 -18.34 7.38 14.83
C GLN A 332 -16.90 6.83 14.93
N PRO A 333 -16.67 5.56 14.53
CA PRO A 333 -15.33 5.05 14.25
C PRO A 333 -14.60 5.92 13.23
N GLY A 334 -13.27 6.02 13.34
CA GLY A 334 -12.42 6.87 12.51
C GLY A 334 -12.46 8.35 12.89
N GLY A 335 -13.61 8.82 13.38
CA GLY A 335 -13.78 10.14 13.98
C GLY A 335 -13.60 10.11 15.50
N GLY A 336 -14.60 10.61 16.22
CA GLY A 336 -14.46 10.92 17.66
C GLY A 336 -14.30 9.70 18.57
N GLN A 337 -14.71 8.49 18.14
CA GLN A 337 -14.45 7.27 18.93
C GLN A 337 -12.95 6.94 19.00
N ASP A 338 -12.22 7.22 17.92
CA ASP A 338 -10.77 7.04 17.83
C ASP A 338 -10.00 8.35 18.12
N GLY A 339 -10.66 9.33 18.76
CA GLY A 339 -10.03 10.57 19.22
C GLY A 339 -9.73 11.61 18.13
N ASN A 340 -10.08 11.36 16.87
CA ASN A 340 -10.06 12.36 15.79
C ASN A 340 -11.27 13.30 15.96
N VAL A 341 -10.99 14.57 16.27
CA VAL A 341 -12.03 15.58 16.60
C VAL A 341 -11.73 16.90 15.92
N GLY A 342 -12.76 17.74 15.82
CA GLY A 342 -12.74 18.93 14.97
C GLY A 342 -13.48 18.69 13.65
N LYS A 343 -13.69 19.77 12.91
CA LYS A 343 -14.32 19.76 11.60
C LYS A 343 -13.31 19.35 10.52
N ILE A 344 -13.69 18.45 9.63
CA ILE A 344 -12.91 18.04 8.46
C ILE A 344 -12.84 19.20 7.46
N VAL A 345 -11.67 19.36 6.85
CA VAL A 345 -11.38 20.34 5.82
C VAL A 345 -11.07 19.61 4.52
N GLU A 346 -11.86 19.89 3.48
CA GLU A 346 -11.55 19.49 2.11
C GLU A 346 -10.39 20.35 1.57
N PRO A 347 -9.42 19.78 0.82
CA PRO A 347 -8.41 20.60 0.15
C PRO A 347 -9.04 21.53 -0.89
N ALA A 348 -8.55 22.76 -1.00
CA ALA A 348 -8.94 23.73 -2.03
C ALA A 348 -8.29 23.44 -3.39
N GLU A 349 -7.18 22.71 -3.40
CA GLU A 349 -6.50 22.21 -4.61
C GLU A 349 -5.94 20.82 -4.33
N ALA A 350 -6.11 19.88 -5.26
CA ALA A 350 -5.43 18.59 -5.26
C ALA A 350 -4.79 18.35 -6.63
N GLN A 351 -3.46 18.37 -6.68
CA GLN A 351 -2.66 18.10 -7.88
C GLN A 351 -2.04 16.71 -7.78
N LEU A 352 -2.35 15.85 -8.76
CA LEU A 352 -1.86 14.47 -8.87
C LEU A 352 -0.95 14.40 -10.10
N LYS A 353 0.37 14.50 -9.88
CA LYS A 353 1.35 14.61 -10.95
C LYS A 353 2.29 13.41 -10.98
N PHE A 354 2.42 12.78 -12.13
CA PHE A 354 3.40 11.75 -12.42
C PHE A 354 4.62 12.36 -13.12
N VAL A 355 5.82 12.06 -12.63
CA VAL A 355 7.09 12.55 -13.21
C VAL A 355 8.04 11.40 -13.56
N GLY A 356 8.97 11.66 -14.48
CA GLY A 356 10.00 10.70 -14.89
C GLY A 356 11.10 10.43 -13.85
N ASN A 357 12.07 9.61 -14.26
CA ASN A 357 13.27 9.28 -13.51
C ASN A 357 14.49 10.05 -14.04
N ARG A 358 15.39 10.42 -13.13
CA ARG A 358 16.56 11.22 -13.43
C ARG A 358 17.53 10.60 -14.44
N THR A 359 17.67 9.28 -14.41
CA THR A 359 18.78 8.51 -15.02
C THR A 359 18.34 7.43 -16.01
N SER A 360 17.03 7.24 -16.18
CA SER A 360 16.46 6.30 -17.14
C SER A 360 15.07 6.73 -17.60
N ASP A 361 14.59 6.06 -18.64
CA ASP A 361 13.16 5.93 -18.93
C ASP A 361 12.43 5.25 -17.75
N VAL A 362 11.15 5.56 -17.60
CA VAL A 362 10.23 4.83 -16.71
C VAL A 362 9.50 3.73 -17.47
N VAL A 363 9.05 2.69 -16.76
CA VAL A 363 8.22 1.60 -17.28
C VAL A 363 6.78 1.70 -16.76
N ALA A 364 5.83 1.04 -17.43
CA ALA A 364 4.44 0.98 -16.98
C ALA A 364 4.32 0.38 -15.57
N MET A 365 3.56 1.05 -14.70
CA MET A 365 3.15 0.46 -13.43
C MET A 365 2.16 -0.68 -13.70
N PRO A 366 2.30 -1.87 -13.08
CA PRO A 366 1.31 -2.91 -13.21
C PRO A 366 0.00 -2.49 -12.54
N LYS A 367 -1.13 -2.96 -13.08
CA LYS A 367 -2.45 -2.78 -12.48
C LYS A 367 -2.48 -3.39 -11.07
N ALA A 368 -3.20 -2.76 -10.15
CA ALA A 368 -3.30 -3.07 -8.73
C ALA A 368 -2.00 -2.90 -7.92
N LEU A 369 -0.98 -2.18 -8.45
CA LEU A 369 0.19 -1.73 -7.68
C LEU A 369 -0.24 -0.85 -6.50
N ARG A 370 0.20 -1.18 -5.28
CA ARG A 370 -0.15 -0.50 -4.02
C ARG A 370 1.07 0.20 -3.44
N ILE A 371 1.04 1.52 -3.26
CA ILE A 371 2.18 2.26 -2.67
C ILE A 371 1.71 3.11 -1.50
N ILE A 372 2.47 3.07 -0.39
CA ILE A 372 2.28 3.92 0.78
C ILE A 372 3.54 4.79 0.98
N THR A 373 3.38 6.11 0.94
CA THR A 373 4.40 7.08 1.36
C THR A 373 3.99 7.73 2.69
N GLY A 374 4.95 8.12 3.53
CA GLY A 374 4.66 8.47 4.93
C GLY A 374 4.39 7.26 5.84
N ASP A 375 4.10 7.52 7.11
CA ASP A 375 3.79 6.48 8.11
C ASP A 375 2.90 7.04 9.23
N ALA A 376 1.65 6.56 9.27
CA ALA A 376 0.68 6.91 10.30
C ALA A 376 1.16 6.61 11.74
N LYS A 377 2.16 5.73 11.91
CA LYS A 377 2.71 5.30 13.21
C LYS A 377 4.18 5.72 13.39
N SER A 378 4.64 6.81 12.74
CA SER A 378 6.01 7.35 12.80
C SER A 378 6.63 7.41 14.20
N THR A 379 5.88 7.76 15.26
CA THR A 379 6.42 7.83 16.64
C THR A 379 6.77 6.44 17.19
N THR A 380 6.09 5.39 16.71
CA THR A 380 6.31 3.99 17.12
C THR A 380 7.26 3.25 16.18
N ASN A 381 7.18 3.50 14.88
CA ASN A 381 7.96 2.84 13.84
C ASN A 381 9.36 3.46 13.64
N GLY A 382 9.51 4.74 13.97
CA GLY A 382 10.70 5.53 13.65
C GLY A 382 10.56 6.25 12.31
N LEU A 383 11.53 7.14 12.02
CA LEU A 383 11.37 8.17 10.99
C LEU A 383 11.69 7.71 9.55
N ASN A 384 12.09 6.46 9.35
CA ASN A 384 12.54 5.95 8.05
C ASN A 384 11.50 6.09 6.93
N ASN A 385 10.21 6.06 7.30
CA ASN A 385 9.09 6.14 6.37
C ASN A 385 8.47 7.56 6.29
N ALA A 386 8.95 8.54 7.07
CA ALA A 386 8.36 9.87 7.19
C ALA A 386 8.68 10.77 5.96
N ASN A 387 8.07 10.44 4.81
CA ASN A 387 8.41 10.96 3.49
C ASN A 387 7.45 12.04 2.95
N THR A 388 6.42 12.38 3.71
CA THR A 388 5.55 13.55 3.52
C THR A 388 6.22 14.83 4.02
N SER A 389 5.81 16.00 3.53
CA SER A 389 6.20 17.30 4.08
C SER A 389 5.12 18.37 3.94
N TRP A 390 5.27 19.41 4.74
CA TRP A 390 4.37 20.54 4.85
C TRP A 390 5.09 21.85 4.50
N SER A 391 4.35 22.78 3.90
CA SER A 391 4.82 24.11 3.52
C SER A 391 3.64 25.09 3.43
N CYS A 392 3.87 26.26 2.84
CA CYS A 392 2.87 27.26 2.52
C CYS A 392 2.98 27.69 1.05
N THR A 393 1.86 28.06 0.42
CA THR A 393 1.89 28.55 -0.96
C THR A 393 2.80 29.78 -1.08
N GLY A 394 3.69 29.77 -2.08
CA GLY A 394 4.74 30.79 -2.25
C GLY A 394 6.02 30.57 -1.42
N PHE A 395 6.06 29.55 -0.55
CA PHE A 395 7.21 29.18 0.29
C PHE A 395 7.60 27.70 0.13
N GLU A 396 7.20 27.04 -0.96
CA GLU A 396 7.39 25.59 -1.19
C GLU A 396 8.87 25.18 -1.38
N ASP A 397 9.80 26.15 -1.48
CA ASP A 397 11.24 25.96 -1.32
C ASP A 397 11.65 25.62 0.13
N ARG A 398 10.74 25.80 1.11
CA ARG A 398 10.89 25.47 2.52
C ARG A 398 9.91 24.35 2.86
N GLN A 399 10.44 23.22 3.30
CA GLN A 399 9.68 22.02 3.61
C GLN A 399 9.98 21.57 5.04
N VAL A 400 8.94 21.26 5.83
CA VAL A 400 9.05 20.71 7.19
C VAL A 400 8.33 19.37 7.28
N THR A 401 8.82 18.46 8.12
CA THR A 401 8.36 17.05 8.15
C THR A 401 7.74 16.67 9.49
N ASP A 402 8.10 17.37 10.55
CA ASP A 402 7.75 17.07 11.93
C ASP A 402 6.81 18.12 12.57
N LYS A 403 6.50 19.18 11.82
CA LYS A 403 5.72 20.34 12.29
C LYS A 403 4.75 20.86 11.25
N TYR A 404 3.67 21.44 11.74
CA TYR A 404 2.69 22.18 10.97
C TYR A 404 3.18 23.62 10.69
N PRO A 405 3.08 24.11 9.45
CA PRO A 405 3.55 25.45 9.10
C PRO A 405 2.50 26.51 9.46
N LEU A 406 2.92 27.56 10.15
CA LEU A 406 2.15 28.79 10.28
C LEU A 406 2.43 29.64 9.04
N CYS A 407 1.44 29.70 8.15
CA CYS A 407 1.52 30.46 6.91
C CYS A 407 1.24 31.96 7.14
N PRO A 408 1.94 32.86 6.41
CA PRO A 408 1.64 34.28 6.43
C PRO A 408 0.29 34.58 5.77
N GLU A 409 -0.25 35.78 6.03
CA GLU A 409 -1.50 36.25 5.43
C GLU A 409 -1.40 36.25 3.89
N GLY A 410 -2.36 35.63 3.21
CA GLY A 410 -2.37 35.43 1.77
C GLY A 410 -1.68 34.15 1.26
N SER A 411 -1.10 33.35 2.16
CA SER A 411 -0.62 31.99 1.87
C SER A 411 -1.51 30.92 2.53
N SER A 412 -1.69 29.80 1.83
CA SER A 412 -2.46 28.63 2.27
C SER A 412 -1.50 27.49 2.67
N VAL A 413 -1.95 26.56 3.50
CA VAL A 413 -1.14 25.39 3.93
C VAL A 413 -1.00 24.42 2.76
N VAL A 414 0.20 23.88 2.56
CA VAL A 414 0.51 22.89 1.52
C VAL A 414 0.99 21.59 2.17
N ARG A 415 0.43 20.45 1.74
CA ARG A 415 0.98 19.10 1.97
C ARG A 415 1.57 18.58 0.66
N THR A 416 2.77 18.04 0.72
CA THR A 416 3.47 17.42 -0.42
C THR A 416 3.83 15.99 -0.06
N SER A 417 3.39 15.03 -0.88
CA SER A 417 3.69 13.60 -0.73
C SER A 417 4.33 13.07 -2.00
N ASN A 418 5.61 12.72 -1.93
CA ASN A 418 6.31 12.08 -3.05
C ASN A 418 6.35 10.56 -2.81
N PHE A 419 5.89 9.80 -3.80
CA PHE A 419 5.83 8.35 -3.73
C PHE A 419 7.15 7.70 -4.20
N GLN A 420 7.39 6.50 -3.72
CA GLN A 420 8.42 5.59 -4.21
C GLN A 420 8.29 5.43 -5.73
N SER A 421 9.42 5.40 -6.45
CA SER A 421 9.44 5.41 -7.92
C SER A 421 10.39 4.39 -8.53
N CYS A 422 10.98 3.53 -7.71
CA CYS A 422 11.61 2.30 -8.11
C CYS A 422 10.67 1.15 -7.74
N TRP A 423 10.44 0.22 -8.66
CA TRP A 423 9.60 -0.96 -8.47
C TRP A 423 10.40 -2.25 -8.71
N ASP A 424 10.21 -3.29 -7.92
CA ASP A 424 10.98 -4.55 -8.01
C ASP A 424 10.80 -5.32 -9.33
N GLY A 425 9.89 -4.87 -10.19
CA GLY A 425 9.68 -5.41 -11.52
C GLY A 425 8.81 -6.66 -11.58
N GLN A 426 8.23 -7.09 -10.44
CA GLN A 426 7.44 -8.30 -10.30
C GLN A 426 6.15 -8.14 -9.48
N ASN A 427 6.20 -7.51 -8.31
CA ASN A 427 5.13 -7.61 -7.31
C ASN A 427 4.26 -6.35 -7.26
N ILE A 428 2.94 -6.51 -7.33
CA ILE A 428 1.97 -5.41 -7.17
C ILE A 428 1.80 -4.97 -5.71
N ASP A 429 2.24 -5.79 -4.77
CA ASP A 429 2.26 -5.50 -3.34
C ASP A 429 3.28 -6.42 -2.64
N SER A 430 3.65 -6.09 -1.42
CA SER A 430 4.50 -6.91 -0.54
C SER A 430 3.82 -7.15 0.80
N ALA A 431 4.25 -8.16 1.55
CA ALA A 431 3.64 -8.56 2.82
C ALA A 431 3.71 -7.53 3.97
N ASN A 432 4.32 -6.37 3.74
CA ASN A 432 4.38 -5.19 4.61
C ASN A 432 4.06 -3.88 3.84
N HIS A 433 3.49 -4.01 2.63
CA HIS A 433 3.10 -2.94 1.71
C HIS A 433 4.18 -1.94 1.30
N ARG A 434 5.47 -2.25 1.53
CA ARG A 434 6.57 -1.30 1.36
C ARG A 434 7.82 -1.82 0.66
N THR A 435 8.11 -3.12 0.62
CA THR A 435 9.41 -3.62 0.09
C THR A 435 9.42 -4.01 -1.39
N HIS A 436 8.29 -3.90 -2.08
CA HIS A 436 8.21 -4.11 -3.54
C HIS A 436 8.47 -2.81 -4.34
N VAL A 437 8.55 -1.66 -3.65
CA VAL A 437 8.89 -0.35 -4.20
C VAL A 437 9.91 0.35 -3.30
N ASP A 438 10.70 1.26 -3.86
CA ASP A 438 11.70 2.02 -3.12
C ASP A 438 11.85 3.45 -3.68
N PHE A 439 12.50 4.31 -2.91
CA PHE A 439 12.98 5.61 -3.37
C PHE A 439 14.21 5.42 -4.29
N VAL A 440 14.48 6.42 -5.12
CA VAL A 440 15.72 6.42 -5.92
C VAL A 440 16.95 6.64 -5.02
N GLU A 441 18.08 6.11 -5.47
CA GLU A 441 19.40 6.34 -4.87
C GLU A 441 19.79 7.83 -4.99
N ALA A 442 20.84 8.25 -4.27
CA ALA A 442 21.25 9.67 -4.23
C ALA A 442 21.68 10.28 -5.59
N ASP A 443 21.98 9.45 -6.59
CA ASP A 443 22.27 9.88 -7.97
C ASP A 443 21.02 9.94 -8.87
N GLY A 444 19.88 9.44 -8.38
CA GLY A 444 18.59 9.32 -9.06
C GLY A 444 18.33 7.97 -9.73
N SER A 445 19.25 7.01 -9.61
CA SER A 445 19.08 5.65 -10.14
C SER A 445 18.20 4.76 -9.25
N CYS A 446 17.69 3.67 -9.81
CA CYS A 446 17.05 2.62 -9.01
C CYS A 446 18.05 1.56 -8.58
N SER A 447 17.94 1.13 -7.31
CA SER A 447 18.79 0.09 -6.75
C SER A 447 18.70 -1.23 -7.54
N ASN A 448 19.81 -1.96 -7.66
CA ASN A 448 19.92 -3.12 -8.56
C ASN A 448 18.78 -4.13 -8.42
N GLY A 449 18.08 -4.39 -9.53
CA GLY A 449 16.91 -5.26 -9.62
C GLY A 449 15.59 -4.50 -9.75
N PHE A 450 15.55 -3.23 -9.33
CA PHE A 450 14.37 -2.38 -9.46
C PHE A 450 14.38 -1.63 -10.81
N LYS A 451 13.19 -1.30 -11.30
CA LYS A 451 12.92 -0.52 -12.51
C LYS A 451 12.30 0.81 -12.12
N ALA A 452 12.66 1.88 -12.81
CA ALA A 452 11.98 3.16 -12.63
C ALA A 452 10.54 3.09 -13.13
N ILE A 453 9.58 3.62 -12.36
CA ILE A 453 8.17 3.81 -12.73
C ILE A 453 7.81 5.29 -12.62
N PRO A 454 6.74 5.79 -13.28
CA PRO A 454 6.28 7.16 -13.09
C PRO A 454 6.06 7.47 -11.61
N GLN A 455 6.74 8.50 -11.11
CA GLN A 455 6.63 8.89 -9.71
C GLN A 455 5.37 9.71 -9.50
N LEU A 456 4.44 9.22 -8.69
CA LEU A 456 3.36 10.06 -8.18
C LEU A 456 3.90 11.11 -7.19
N GLN A 457 3.52 12.36 -7.42
CA GLN A 457 3.66 13.50 -6.54
C GLN A 457 2.25 14.04 -6.28
N VAL A 458 1.85 14.05 -5.02
CA VAL A 458 0.56 14.62 -4.58
C VAL A 458 0.84 15.93 -3.87
N ARG A 459 0.23 17.01 -4.34
CA ARG A 459 0.26 18.34 -3.72
C ARG A 459 -1.17 18.74 -3.37
N LEU A 460 -1.42 18.96 -2.09
CA LEU A 460 -2.72 19.37 -1.55
C LEU A 460 -2.60 20.75 -0.93
N VAL A 461 -3.53 21.65 -1.25
CA VAL A 461 -3.59 23.01 -0.67
C VAL A 461 -4.82 23.13 0.20
N TYR A 462 -4.68 23.72 1.39
CA TYR A 462 -5.74 23.89 2.37
C TYR A 462 -5.86 25.36 2.79
N ASP A 463 -7.04 25.93 2.55
CA ASP A 463 -7.40 27.29 2.97
C ASP A 463 -7.84 27.31 4.43
N VAL A 464 -6.88 27.00 5.32
CA VAL A 464 -7.06 27.03 6.78
C VAL A 464 -6.43 28.28 7.39
N GLN A 465 -7.10 28.85 8.40
CA GLN A 465 -6.54 29.98 9.15
C GLN A 465 -5.36 29.51 10.02
N ALA A 466 -4.29 30.30 10.07
CA ALA A 466 -3.16 30.04 10.96
C ALA A 466 -3.60 30.02 12.44
N PRO A 467 -3.28 28.95 13.20
CA PRO A 467 -3.60 28.84 14.62
C PRO A 467 -3.00 29.98 15.45
N GLN A 468 -3.74 30.41 16.48
CA GLN A 468 -3.27 31.45 17.40
C GLN A 468 -2.51 30.82 18.56
N ILE A 469 -1.25 31.23 18.77
CA ILE A 469 -0.38 30.68 19.83
C ILE A 469 -0.13 31.75 20.89
N ASN A 470 -0.76 31.60 22.06
CA ASN A 470 -0.71 32.55 23.18
C ASN A 470 -0.20 31.85 24.44
N ASN A 471 0.91 32.30 25.02
CA ASN A 471 1.53 31.71 26.21
C ASN A 471 1.74 30.18 26.13
N GLY A 472 2.05 29.65 24.94
CA GLY A 472 2.21 28.22 24.68
C GLY A 472 0.92 27.41 24.55
N GLN A 473 -0.25 28.05 24.65
CA GLN A 473 -1.55 27.46 24.30
C GLN A 473 -1.85 27.72 22.82
N VAL A 474 -2.32 26.69 22.11
CA VAL A 474 -2.79 26.79 20.72
C VAL A 474 -4.31 26.94 20.73
N GLN A 475 -4.84 27.82 19.89
CA GLN A 475 -6.27 28.00 19.62
C GLN A 475 -6.51 27.85 18.12
N ASN A 476 -7.61 27.19 17.77
CA ASN A 476 -7.98 26.85 16.39
C ASN A 476 -6.83 26.11 15.69
N ALA A 477 -6.30 25.06 16.35
CA ALA A 477 -5.26 24.22 15.77
C ALA A 477 -5.80 23.55 14.49
N PHE A 478 -4.92 23.26 13.54
CA PHE A 478 -5.21 22.24 12.55
C PHE A 478 -4.30 21.03 12.77
N ALA A 479 -4.82 19.84 12.45
CA ALA A 479 -4.11 18.57 12.62
C ALA A 479 -4.51 17.62 11.49
N VAL A 480 -3.58 16.74 11.10
CA VAL A 480 -3.92 15.55 10.31
C VAL A 480 -4.51 14.49 11.22
N ASP A 481 -5.53 13.77 10.76
CA ASP A 481 -6.07 12.63 11.51
C ASP A 481 -5.00 11.53 11.65
N SER A 482 -5.01 10.86 12.80
CA SER A 482 -3.98 9.90 13.20
C SER A 482 -4.43 9.06 14.40
N PHE A 483 -3.71 7.98 14.67
CA PHE A 483 -3.88 7.19 15.90
C PHE A 483 -3.61 8.06 17.15
N PRO A 484 -4.43 7.98 18.23
CA PRO A 484 -4.22 8.73 19.47
C PRO A 484 -2.81 8.61 20.06
N GLU A 485 -2.19 7.41 20.02
CA GLU A 485 -0.84 7.22 20.56
C GLU A 485 0.26 7.97 19.79
N GLN A 486 -0.08 8.56 18.65
CA GLN A 486 0.81 9.37 17.82
C GLN A 486 0.52 10.88 17.93
N LEU A 487 -0.46 11.28 18.77
CA LEU A 487 -0.72 12.67 19.16
C LEU A 487 -0.97 13.64 17.99
N HIS A 488 -1.51 13.14 16.87
CA HIS A 488 -1.88 13.93 15.68
C HIS A 488 -0.73 14.83 15.19
N LYS A 489 0.51 14.33 15.27
CA LYS A 489 1.72 15.05 14.85
C LYS A 489 1.83 15.08 13.33
N ALA A 490 2.32 16.18 12.77
CA ALA A 490 2.55 16.36 11.33
C ALA A 490 3.40 15.25 10.69
N ILE A 491 4.28 14.61 11.47
CA ILE A 491 5.13 13.47 11.04
C ILE A 491 4.37 12.15 10.81
N THR A 492 3.10 12.08 11.21
CA THR A 492 2.22 10.94 10.92
C THR A 492 1.49 11.05 9.59
N ASP A 493 1.71 12.16 8.86
CA ASP A 493 1.12 12.32 7.55
C ASP A 493 1.64 11.25 6.57
N HIS A 494 0.72 10.74 5.76
CA HIS A 494 0.91 9.65 4.82
C HIS A 494 -0.01 9.82 3.61
N ASN A 495 0.26 9.09 2.54
CA ASN A 495 -0.55 9.10 1.34
C ASN A 495 -0.44 7.72 0.68
N ASP A 496 -1.54 7.25 0.13
CA ASP A 496 -1.73 5.89 -0.31
C ASP A 496 -2.26 5.92 -1.76
N PHE A 497 -1.72 5.02 -2.58
CA PHE A 497 -2.03 4.93 -4.01
C PHE A 497 -2.28 3.49 -4.42
N ILE A 498 -3.33 3.26 -5.21
CA ILE A 498 -3.54 1.98 -5.89
C ILE A 498 -3.77 2.21 -7.38
N ASN A 499 -2.84 1.71 -8.20
CA ASN A 499 -2.87 1.89 -9.65
C ASN A 499 -4.03 1.11 -10.30
N PHE A 500 -4.98 1.82 -10.90
CA PHE A 500 -5.99 1.24 -11.78
C PHE A 500 -6.15 2.06 -13.07
N PHE A 501 -5.06 2.64 -13.59
CA PHE A 501 -4.99 3.08 -14.98
C PHE A 501 -5.32 1.92 -15.93
N ASP A 502 -6.12 2.18 -16.96
CA ASP A 502 -6.25 1.26 -18.08
C ASP A 502 -4.91 1.14 -18.84
N GLU A 503 -4.70 0.00 -19.49
CA GLU A 503 -3.42 -0.32 -20.14
C GLU A 503 -3.04 0.69 -21.25
N ASN A 504 -4.02 1.26 -21.96
CA ASN A 504 -3.75 2.26 -22.99
C ASN A 504 -3.35 3.60 -22.37
N LEU A 505 -3.98 3.98 -21.26
CA LEU A 505 -3.64 5.21 -20.55
C LEU A 505 -2.28 5.10 -19.84
N MET A 506 -1.99 3.98 -19.19
CA MET A 506 -0.68 3.71 -18.58
C MET A 506 0.44 3.77 -19.63
N ASN A 507 0.24 3.17 -20.81
CA ASN A 507 1.21 3.22 -21.91
C ASN A 507 1.39 4.65 -22.47
N LYS A 508 0.31 5.43 -22.59
CA LYS A 508 0.39 6.85 -23.00
C LYS A 508 1.13 7.72 -21.97
N MET A 509 0.89 7.50 -20.68
CA MET A 509 1.60 8.19 -19.60
C MET A 509 3.10 7.92 -19.71
N VAL A 510 3.50 6.65 -19.80
CA VAL A 510 4.92 6.25 -19.93
C VAL A 510 5.55 6.86 -21.17
N GLN A 511 4.87 6.77 -22.32
CA GLN A 511 5.37 7.38 -23.55
C GLN A 511 5.55 8.88 -23.38
N CYS A 512 4.56 9.61 -22.86
CA CYS A 512 4.66 11.05 -22.67
C CYS A 512 5.85 11.45 -21.78
N ILE A 513 6.04 10.74 -20.66
CA ILE A 513 7.10 11.00 -19.70
C ILE A 513 8.50 10.72 -20.30
N ASN A 514 8.65 9.63 -21.06
CA ASN A 514 9.91 9.29 -21.73
C ASN A 514 10.19 10.18 -22.95
N ASP A 515 9.16 10.56 -23.73
CA ASP A 515 9.26 11.48 -24.87
C ASP A 515 9.52 12.96 -24.44
N GLY A 516 9.62 13.24 -23.14
CA GLY A 516 9.91 14.58 -22.61
C GLY A 516 8.76 15.59 -22.72
N GLN A 517 7.52 15.09 -22.76
CA GLN A 517 6.30 15.90 -22.94
C GLN A 517 5.59 16.16 -21.60
N ASP A 518 4.84 17.26 -21.53
CA ASP A 518 3.92 17.54 -20.42
C ASP A 518 2.48 17.22 -20.85
N CYS A 519 1.91 16.16 -20.31
CA CYS A 519 0.57 15.66 -20.65
C CYS A 519 -0.43 15.75 -19.49
N LYS A 520 -1.69 15.50 -19.84
CA LYS A 520 -2.86 15.43 -18.97
C LYS A 520 -3.89 14.49 -19.59
#